data_AF-A0A918P493-F1
#
_entry.id   AF-A0A918P493-F1
#
_cell.length_a   1.000
_cell.length_b   1.000
_cell.length_c   1.000
_cell.angle_alpha   90.00
_cell.angle_beta   90.00
_cell.angle_gamma   90.00
#
_symmetry.space_group_name_H-M   'P 1'
#
loop_
_entity.id
_entity.type
_entity.pdbx_description
1 polymer ?
#
loop_
_entity_poly.entity_id
_entity_poly.type
_entity_poly.pdbx_seq_one_letter_code
_entity_poly.pdbx_strand_id
1 'polypeptide(L)' 'MSKRRKHKLTLHLPDEFLDLCEEDGIAPETVLRGFIADLAGIMSWVANPRADGCSSNGSDDRSMASEYYERVGYPWWNR' A
#
# COMPACT_ATOMS: atom_id res chain seq x y z
N MET A 1 25.18 12.26 -1.59
CA MET A 1 24.66 12.02 -0.22
C MET A 1 23.30 11.34 -0.32
N SER A 2 23.12 10.16 0.28
CA SER A 2 21.81 9.49 0.28
C SER A 2 20.86 10.23 1.22
N LYS A 3 19.70 10.70 0.73
CA LYS A 3 18.66 11.29 1.59
C LYS A 3 18.24 10.23 2.62
N ARG A 4 18.32 10.55 3.90
CA ARG A 4 17.85 9.68 4.98
C ARG A 4 16.36 9.39 4.78
N ARG A 5 16.00 8.12 4.60
CA ARG A 5 14.61 7.68 4.41
C ARG A 5 13.84 7.88 5.72
N LYS A 6 12.66 8.49 5.65
CA LYS A 6 11.70 8.51 6.76
C LYS A 6 10.90 7.22 6.70
N HIS A 7 10.92 6.43 7.77
CA HIS A 7 10.22 5.14 7.85
C HIS A 7 8.82 5.23 8.47
N LYS A 8 8.41 6.42 8.93
CA LYS A 8 7.10 6.66 9.55
C LYS A 8 6.43 7.85 8.87
N LEU A 9 5.17 7.67 8.52
CA LEU A 9 4.26 8.67 8.00
C LEU A 9 2.97 8.62 8.84
N THR A 10 2.44 9.79 9.20
CA THR A 10 1.10 9.91 9.81
C THR A 10 0.20 10.53 8.76
N LEU A 11 -0.96 9.91 8.51
CA LEU A 11 -1.97 10.39 7.59
C LEU A 11 -3.25 10.69 8.36
N HIS A 12 -3.88 11.82 8.05
CA HIS A 12 -5.28 12.04 8.39
C HIS A 12 -6.11 11.35 7.32
N LEU A 13 -6.99 10.43 7.74
CA LEU A 13 -7.83 9.69 6.81
C LEU A 13 -9.12 10.49 6.56
N PRO A 14 -9.54 10.64 5.28
CA PRO A 14 -10.79 11.29 4.95
C PRO A 14 -11.97 10.39 5.30
N ASP A 15 -13.12 11.00 5.62
CA ASP A 15 -14.32 10.27 6.04
C ASP A 15 -14.77 9.27 4.95
N GLU A 16 -14.65 9.62 3.67
CA GLU A 16 -15.04 8.73 2.57
C GLU A 16 -14.25 7.40 2.54
N PHE A 17 -12.98 7.43 2.97
CA PHE A 17 -12.19 6.20 3.07
C PHE A 17 -12.53 5.40 4.33
N LEU A 18 -12.86 6.09 5.43
CA LEU A 18 -13.30 5.47 6.66
C LEU A 18 -14.66 4.79 6.49
N ASP A 19 -15.61 5.47 5.85
CA ASP A 19 -16.94 4.95 5.55
C ASP A 19 -16.87 3.69 4.68
N LEU A 20 -16.03 3.70 3.64
CA LEU A 20 -15.77 2.51 2.80
C LEU A 20 -15.23 1.34 3.63
N CYS A 21 -14.26 1.62 4.51
CA CYS A 21 -13.68 0.62 5.38
C CYS A 21 -14.70 0.06 6.39
N GLU A 22 -15.56 0.93 6.94
CA GLU A 22 -16.62 0.54 7.87
C GLU A 22 -17.70 -0.32 7.20
N GLU A 23 -18.14 0.05 5.99
CA GLU A 23 -19.10 -0.72 5.20
C GLU A 23 -18.63 -2.15 4.97
N ASP A 24 -17.35 -2.33 4.63
CA ASP A 24 -16.73 -3.64 4.39
C ASP A 24 -16.23 -4.34 5.67
N GLY A 25 -16.29 -3.67 6.83
CA GLY A 25 -15.82 -4.20 8.11
C GLY A 25 -14.29 -4.42 8.19
N ILE A 26 -13.51 -3.65 7.44
CA ILE A 26 -12.04 -3.78 7.36
C ILE A 26 -11.35 -2.58 7.99
N ALA A 27 -10.28 -2.81 8.73
CA ALA A 27 -9.48 -1.70 9.29
C ALA A 27 -8.75 -0.94 8.17
N PRO A 28 -8.76 0.41 8.16
CA PRO A 28 -8.05 1.22 7.16
C PRO A 28 -6.56 0.90 7.04
N GLU A 29 -5.92 0.58 8.18
CA GLU A 29 -4.52 0.18 8.22
C GLU A 29 -4.24 -1.11 7.41
N THR A 30 -5.17 -2.06 7.42
CA THR A 30 -5.08 -3.30 6.64
C THR A 30 -5.11 -3.01 5.14
N VAL A 31 -6.04 -2.16 4.69
CA VAL A 31 -6.16 -1.75 3.29
C VAL A 31 -4.89 -1.05 2.82
N LEU A 32 -4.40 -0.07 3.58
CA LEU A 32 -3.21 0.70 3.23
C LEU A 32 -1.95 -0.16 3.19
N ARG A 33 -1.76 -1.07 4.17
CA ARG A 33 -0.63 -2.00 4.19
C ARG A 33 -0.67 -2.99 3.04
N GLY A 34 -1.85 -3.50 2.69
CA GLY A 34 -2.05 -4.38 1.54
C GLY A 34 -1.64 -3.68 0.25
N PHE A 35 -2.18 -2.49 -0.01
CA PHE A 35 -1.84 -1.71 -1.20
C PHE A 35 -0.34 -1.37 -1.27
N ILE A 36 0.27 -0.95 -0.16
CA ILE A 36 1.73 -0.70 -0.10
C ILE A 36 2.51 -1.98 -0.44
N ALA A 37 2.10 -3.12 0.11
CA ALA A 37 2.75 -4.39 -0.14
C ALA A 37 2.62 -4.81 -1.61
N ASP A 38 1.44 -4.66 -2.19
CA ASP A 38 1.19 -4.99 -3.59
C ASP A 38 2.00 -4.11 -4.53
N LEU A 39 1.95 -2.79 -4.34
CA LEU A 39 2.71 -1.84 -5.15
C LEU A 39 4.22 -2.02 -5.01
N ALA A 40 4.72 -2.35 -3.81
CA ALA A 40 6.13 -2.57 -3.56
C ALA A 40 6.61 -3.99 -3.94
N GLY A 41 5.73 -4.86 -4.46
CA GLY A 41 6.06 -6.22 -4.83
C GLY A 41 6.45 -7.13 -3.65
N ILE A 42 5.99 -6.81 -2.43
CA ILE A 42 6.36 -7.54 -1.21
C ILE A 42 5.69 -8.92 -1.22
N MET A 43 6.49 -9.98 -1.19
CA MET A 43 5.98 -11.35 -1.09
C MET A 43 6.21 -11.91 0.32
N SER A 44 5.14 -12.34 0.98
CA SER A 44 5.13 -12.76 2.39
C SER A 44 5.19 -14.28 2.57
N TRP A 45 5.94 -15.00 1.72
CA TRP A 45 5.97 -16.48 1.71
C TRP A 45 6.50 -17.10 3.01
N VAL A 46 7.31 -16.36 3.76
CA VAL A 46 8.00 -16.85 4.98
C VAL A 46 7.25 -16.44 6.25
N ALA A 47 6.50 -15.33 6.22
CA ALA A 47 5.70 -14.83 7.34
C ALA A 47 4.54 -14.01 6.79
N ASN A 48 3.31 -14.46 7.05
CA ASN A 48 2.08 -13.83 6.56
C ASN A 48 1.17 -13.44 7.73
N PRO A 49 1.08 -12.14 8.09
CA PRO A 49 1.82 -10.98 7.52
C PRO A 49 3.28 -10.89 8.00
N ARG A 50 4.10 -10.04 7.35
CA ARG A 50 5.46 -9.71 7.81
C ARG A 50 5.43 -8.99 9.16
N ALA A 51 6.59 -8.86 9.80
CA ALA A 51 6.72 -8.16 11.09
C ALA A 51 6.29 -6.67 11.07
N ASP A 52 6.33 -6.02 9.90
CA ASP A 52 5.84 -4.65 9.68
C ASP A 52 4.33 -4.59 9.35
N GLY A 53 3.66 -5.75 9.37
CA GLY A 53 2.25 -5.92 9.03
C GLY A 53 1.97 -5.93 7.53
N CYS A 54 2.95 -5.67 6.67
CA CYS A 54 2.75 -5.64 5.22
C CYS A 54 2.64 -7.07 4.66
N SER A 55 1.62 -7.30 3.85
CA SER A 55 1.46 -8.53 3.09
C SER A 55 0.72 -8.28 1.79
N SER A 56 1.22 -8.85 0.69
CA SER A 56 0.57 -8.74 -0.61
C SER A 56 -0.71 -9.57 -0.64
N ASN A 57 -1.72 -9.07 -1.34
CA ASN A 57 -3.01 -9.73 -1.51
C ASN A 57 -2.99 -10.78 -2.64
N GLY A 58 -2.07 -10.65 -3.60
CA GLY A 58 -2.00 -11.59 -4.72
C GLY A 58 -1.11 -11.11 -5.87
N SER A 59 -0.85 -12.00 -6.84
CA SER A 59 -0.13 -11.61 -8.08
C SER A 59 -0.90 -10.58 -8.90
N ASP A 60 -2.22 -10.71 -8.92
CA ASP A 60 -3.08 -9.88 -9.74
C ASP A 60 -3.18 -8.49 -9.11
N ASP A 61 -3.30 -8.41 -7.79
CA ASP A 61 -3.27 -7.14 -7.04
C ASP A 61 -1.95 -6.40 -7.23
N ARG A 62 -0.81 -7.10 -7.24
CA ARG A 62 0.50 -6.48 -7.57
C ARG A 62 0.51 -5.89 -8.97
N SER A 63 -0.05 -6.61 -9.94
CA SER A 63 -0.14 -6.14 -11.34
C SER A 63 -1.02 -4.90 -11.42
N MET A 64 -2.22 -4.94 -10.82
CA MET A 64 -3.17 -3.83 -10.82
C MET A 64 -2.63 -2.59 -10.08
N ALA A 65 -1.98 -2.77 -8.93
CA ALA A 65 -1.37 -1.67 -8.19
C ALA A 65 -0.26 -1.00 -9.00
N SER A 66 0.56 -1.80 -9.70
CA SER A 66 1.61 -1.29 -10.60
C SER A 66 1.01 -0.53 -11.78
N GLU A 67 -0.01 -1.09 -12.43
CA GLU A 67 -0.73 -0.43 -13.53
C GLU A 67 -1.35 0.90 -13.09
N TYR A 68 -2.02 0.93 -11.93
CA TYR A 68 -2.53 2.17 -11.35
C TYR A 68 -1.41 3.20 -11.18
N TYR A 69 -0.30 2.80 -10.54
CA TYR A 69 0.82 3.68 -10.24
C TYR A 69 1.47 4.27 -11.51
N GLU A 70 1.60 3.45 -12.56
CA GLU A 70 2.11 3.87 -13.87
C GLU A 70 1.13 4.78 -14.61
N ARG A 71 -0.17 4.45 -14.63
CA ARG A 71 -1.21 5.22 -15.33
C ARG A 71 -1.43 6.61 -14.74
N VAL A 72 -1.34 6.75 -13.42
CA VAL A 72 -1.36 8.07 -12.76
C VAL A 72 -0.12 8.90 -13.14
N GLY A 73 0.95 8.23 -13.57
CA GLY A 73 2.18 8.88 -14.02
C GLY A 73 3.17 9.14 -12.90
N TYR A 74 3.02 8.51 -11.73
CA TYR A 74 3.96 8.67 -10.61
C TYR A 74 5.43 8.39 -10.97
N PRO A 75 5.78 7.43 -11.84
CA PRO A 75 7.17 7.24 -12.29
C PRO A 75 7.77 8.47 -12.97
N TRP A 76 6.94 9.36 -13.51
CA TRP A 76 7.30 10.53 -14.32
C TRP A 76 7.03 11.85 -13.60
N TRP A 77 6.33 11.84 -12.46
CA TRP A 77 5.78 13.04 -11.79
C TRP A 77 6.80 14.11 -11.43
N ASN A 78 8.04 13.71 -11.10
CA ASN A 78 9.12 14.62 -10.71
C ASN A 78 10.37 14.44 -11.59
N ARG A 79 10.20 13.99 -12.84
CA ARG A 79 11.30 13.85 -13.81
C ARG A 79 11.40 15.07 -14.73
#